data_AF-A0A5N4E3K1-F1
#
_entry.id   AF-A0A5N4E3K1-F1
#
_cell.length_a   1.000
_cell.length_b   1.000
_cell.length_c   1.000
_cell.angle_alpha   90.00
_cell.angle_beta   90.00
_cell.angle_gamma   90.00
#
_symmetry.space_group_name_H-M   'P 1'
#
loop_
_entity.id
_entity.type
_entity.pdbx_description
1 polymer ?
#
loop_
_entity_poly.entity_id
_entity_poly.type
_entity_poly.pdbx_seq_one_letter_code
_entity_poly.pdbx_strand_id
1 'polypeptide(L)'
;EPHPFSPGCPSFPTTCYRFFIIKESFLLYYSESEKKSFETNKYFNIHPKGVIPLGGCLVEAKEEPSMPYAMKISHQDFHGNVLLAAESEFEQTQWLEMLQESGKVTWKNAQLGEAMIKSLEAQGLQLAKEKQEYLDKLMEETEELCLQREQREELERLNQVLEAEKQQFEEVVQELRMEQEQIKR
;
A
#
# COMPACT_ATOMS: atom_id res chain seq x y z
N GLU A 1 -67.57 -22.06 -3.75
CA GLU A 1 -66.58 -22.84 -2.98
C GLU A 1 -65.20 -22.21 -3.15
N PRO A 2 -64.59 -21.65 -2.09
CA PRO A 2 -63.19 -21.30 -2.08
C PRO A 2 -62.38 -22.44 -1.45
N HIS A 3 -61.30 -22.84 -2.12
CA HIS A 3 -60.35 -23.84 -1.63
C HIS A 3 -59.70 -23.41 -0.30
N PRO A 4 -59.44 -24.35 0.62
CA PRO A 4 -58.83 -24.05 1.92
C PRO A 4 -57.36 -23.71 1.75
N PHE A 5 -56.93 -22.62 2.37
CA PHE A 5 -55.53 -22.33 2.66
C PHE A 5 -54.94 -23.47 3.49
N SER A 6 -53.90 -24.13 2.98
CA SER A 6 -53.10 -25.08 3.75
C SER A 6 -52.31 -24.32 4.84
N PRO A 7 -52.41 -24.70 6.11
CA PRO A 7 -51.56 -24.19 7.18
C PRO A 7 -50.27 -25.01 7.23
N GLY A 8 -49.11 -24.36 7.15
CA GLY A 8 -47.85 -25.09 7.33
C GLY A 8 -46.58 -24.41 6.83
N CYS A 9 -46.34 -23.14 7.19
CA CYS A 9 -44.96 -22.68 7.28
C CYS A 9 -44.51 -22.90 8.72
N PRO A 10 -43.57 -23.84 9.00
CA PRO A 10 -42.96 -23.89 10.31
C PRO A 10 -42.11 -22.62 10.46
N SER A 11 -42.44 -21.81 11.47
CA SER A 11 -41.76 -20.58 11.89
C SER A 11 -40.44 -20.84 12.60
N PHE A 12 -39.75 -21.94 12.28
CA PHE A 12 -38.45 -22.31 12.83
C PHE A 12 -37.48 -22.51 11.68
N PRO A 13 -36.26 -21.93 11.70
CA PRO A 13 -35.26 -22.23 10.70
C PRO A 13 -34.98 -23.74 10.77
N THR A 14 -35.30 -24.46 9.69
CA THR A 14 -34.99 -25.88 9.56
C THR A 14 -33.47 -26.03 9.63
N THR A 15 -32.98 -26.58 10.74
CA THR A 15 -31.56 -26.89 10.91
C THR A 15 -31.16 -27.86 9.81
N CYS A 16 -30.32 -27.41 8.87
CA CYS A 16 -29.86 -28.19 7.75
C CYS A 16 -28.44 -28.65 8.03
N TYR A 17 -28.20 -29.96 8.09
CA TYR A 17 -26.86 -30.50 8.23
C TYR A 17 -26.01 -30.12 7.00
N ARG A 18 -24.84 -29.55 7.29
CA ARG A 18 -23.89 -29.08 6.28
C ARG A 18 -22.49 -29.53 6.66
N PHE A 19 -21.65 -29.73 5.66
CA PHE A 19 -20.25 -30.05 5.85
C PHE A 19 -19.43 -28.76 5.77
N PHE A 20 -18.67 -28.44 6.81
CA PHE A 20 -17.90 -27.21 6.93
C PHE A 20 -16.40 -27.48 6.87
N ILE A 21 -15.67 -26.59 6.20
CA ILE A 21 -14.21 -26.57 6.16
C ILE A 21 -13.76 -25.15 6.44
N ILE A 22 -12.83 -24.98 7.39
CA ILE A 22 -12.07 -23.74 7.53
C ILE A 22 -10.83 -23.86 6.65
N LYS A 23 -10.66 -22.90 5.74
CA LYS A 23 -9.43 -22.75 4.97
C LYS A 23 -8.98 -21.31 5.09
N GLU A 24 -7.79 -21.13 5.68
CA GLU A 24 -7.22 -19.80 5.96
C GLU A 24 -8.22 -18.98 6.82
N SER A 25 -8.75 -17.88 6.28
CA SER A 25 -9.74 -17.02 6.95
C SER A 25 -11.13 -17.12 6.34
N PHE A 26 -11.45 -18.24 5.71
CA PHE A 26 -12.75 -18.50 5.12
C PHE A 26 -13.36 -19.77 5.71
N LEU A 27 -14.65 -19.68 6.05
CA LEU A 27 -15.49 -20.84 6.35
C LEU A 27 -16.27 -21.22 5.09
N LEU A 28 -15.96 -22.38 4.53
CA LEU A 28 -16.62 -22.94 3.36
C LEU A 28 -17.65 -23.95 3.83
N TYR A 29 -18.84 -23.94 3.22
CA TYR A 29 -19.86 -24.95 3.52
C TYR A 29 -20.35 -25.66 2.26
N TYR A 30 -20.59 -26.96 2.41
CA TYR A 30 -20.99 -27.90 1.37
C TYR A 30 -22.27 -28.62 1.79
N SER A 31 -22.90 -29.33 0.85
CA SER A 31 -23.92 -30.32 1.22
C SER A 31 -23.30 -31.44 2.04
N GLU A 32 -24.06 -32.00 2.98
CA GLU A 32 -23.61 -33.10 3.84
C GLU A 32 -23.05 -34.30 3.07
N SER A 33 -23.63 -34.59 1.89
CA SER A 33 -23.19 -35.66 0.99
C SER A 33 -21.71 -35.57 0.58
N GLU A 34 -21.12 -34.38 0.57
CA GLU A 34 -19.73 -34.15 0.18
C GLU A 34 -18.75 -34.66 1.24
N LYS A 35 -19.19 -34.81 2.50
CA LYS A 35 -18.34 -35.28 3.62
C LYS A 35 -17.69 -36.63 3.31
N LYS A 36 -18.48 -37.61 2.85
CA LYS A 36 -18.00 -38.96 2.51
C LYS A 36 -16.95 -38.95 1.37
N SER A 37 -17.17 -38.11 0.36
CA SER A 37 -16.26 -37.97 -0.78
C SER A 37 -14.92 -37.36 -0.35
N PHE A 38 -14.97 -36.34 0.50
CA PHE A 38 -13.79 -35.71 1.08
C PHE A 38 -12.98 -36.67 1.96
N GLU A 39 -13.65 -37.42 2.83
CA GLU A 39 -13.00 -38.40 3.72
C GLU A 39 -12.26 -39.49 2.94
N THR A 40 -12.85 -39.95 1.83
CA THR A 40 -12.31 -41.03 0.98
C THR A 40 -11.19 -40.54 0.08
N ASN A 41 -11.40 -39.44 -0.64
CA ASN A 41 -10.51 -39.03 -1.74
C ASN A 41 -9.47 -37.98 -1.32
N LYS A 42 -9.65 -37.32 -0.16
CA LYS A 42 -8.82 -36.21 0.33
C LYS A 42 -8.76 -34.98 -0.59
N TYR A 43 -9.55 -34.96 -1.66
CA TYR A 43 -9.77 -33.79 -2.51
C TYR A 43 -11.07 -33.10 -2.12
N PHE A 44 -11.05 -31.77 -2.09
CA PHE A 44 -12.25 -30.97 -1.89
C PHE A 44 -12.86 -30.57 -3.22
N ASN A 45 -14.19 -30.53 -3.26
CA ASN A 45 -14.92 -29.90 -4.35
C ASN A 45 -14.58 -28.40 -4.37
N ILE A 46 -14.16 -27.87 -5.51
CA ILE A 46 -13.75 -26.46 -5.64
C ILE A 46 -14.94 -25.49 -5.64
N HIS A 47 -16.17 -26.00 -5.62
CA HIS A 47 -17.40 -25.22 -5.65
C HIS A 47 -18.22 -25.41 -4.36
N PRO A 48 -17.91 -24.66 -3.28
CA PRO A 48 -18.73 -24.67 -2.07
C PRO A 48 -20.14 -24.11 -2.36
N LYS A 49 -21.10 -24.46 -1.50
CA LYS A 49 -22.45 -23.87 -1.53
C LYS A 49 -22.43 -22.41 -1.07
N GLY A 50 -21.47 -22.05 -0.25
CA GLY A 50 -21.16 -20.67 0.06
C GLY A 50 -19.87 -20.54 0.88
N VAL A 51 -19.42 -19.31 0.99
CA VAL A 51 -18.17 -18.93 1.63
C VAL A 51 -18.46 -17.76 2.57
N ILE A 52 -18.00 -17.87 3.82
CA ILE A 52 -18.13 -16.84 4.83
C ILE A 52 -16.72 -16.32 5.16
N PRO A 53 -16.40 -15.05 4.88
CA PRO A 53 -15.13 -14.46 5.32
C PRO A 53 -15.16 -14.30 6.84
N LEU A 54 -14.12 -14.80 7.52
CA LEU A 54 -13.99 -14.76 8.98
C LEU A 54 -13.20 -13.54 9.47
N GLY A 55 -12.54 -12.81 8.57
CA GLY A 55 -11.81 -11.59 8.91
C GLY A 55 -12.74 -10.56 9.57
N GLY A 56 -12.36 -10.08 10.76
CA GLY A 56 -13.15 -9.10 11.52
C GLY A 56 -14.45 -9.63 12.14
N CYS A 57 -14.82 -10.90 11.93
CA CYS A 57 -16.04 -11.47 12.50
C CYS A 57 -15.91 -11.69 14.01
N LEU A 58 -16.99 -11.39 14.73
CA LEU A 58 -17.18 -11.78 16.12
C LEU A 58 -17.84 -13.16 16.16
N VAL A 59 -17.18 -14.12 16.81
CA VAL A 59 -17.64 -15.50 16.95
C VAL A 59 -17.82 -15.82 18.43
N GLU A 60 -19.04 -16.15 18.83
CA GLU A 60 -19.43 -16.36 20.23
C GLU A 60 -20.24 -17.65 20.39
N ALA A 61 -20.05 -18.36 21.51
CA ALA A 61 -20.93 -19.44 21.91
C ALA A 61 -22.33 -18.89 22.26
N LYS A 62 -23.36 -19.65 21.90
CA LYS A 62 -24.76 -19.31 22.17
C LYS A 62 -25.53 -20.58 22.53
N GLU A 63 -26.48 -20.45 23.44
CA GLU A 63 -27.48 -21.49 23.69
C GLU A 63 -28.80 -21.03 23.10
N GLU A 64 -29.38 -21.85 22.24
CA GLU A 64 -30.72 -21.64 21.69
C GLU A 64 -31.60 -22.83 22.05
N PRO A 65 -32.89 -22.62 22.39
CA PRO A 65 -33.78 -23.69 22.84
C PRO A 65 -33.87 -24.90 21.89
N SER A 66 -33.62 -24.70 20.59
CA SER A 66 -33.64 -25.75 19.56
C SER A 66 -32.26 -26.09 18.97
N MET A 67 -31.20 -25.43 19.42
CA MET A 67 -29.82 -25.64 18.93
C MET A 67 -28.87 -25.59 20.12
N PRO A 68 -28.71 -26.71 20.86
CA PRO A 68 -27.67 -26.81 21.86
C PRO A 68 -26.29 -26.65 21.18
N TYR A 69 -25.33 -26.10 21.91
CA TYR A 69 -23.96 -25.90 21.42
C TYR A 69 -23.88 -24.99 20.16
N ALA A 70 -24.74 -23.97 20.10
CA ALA A 70 -24.74 -23.04 18.98
C ALA A 70 -23.55 -22.07 19.04
N MET A 71 -23.14 -21.59 17.87
CA MET A 71 -22.13 -20.56 17.70
C MET A 71 -22.70 -19.50 16.76
N LYS A 72 -22.56 -18.25 17.15
CA LYS A 72 -23.00 -17.10 16.38
C LYS A 72 -21.79 -16.42 15.76
N ILE A 73 -21.79 -16.30 14.43
CA ILE A 73 -20.83 -15.49 13.67
C ILE A 73 -21.54 -14.21 13.25
N SER A 74 -20.95 -13.07 13.57
CA SER A 74 -21.51 -11.75 13.26
C SER A 74 -20.44 -10.79 12.75
N HIS A 75 -20.84 -9.91 11.84
CA HIS A 75 -20.01 -8.83 11.32
C HIS A 75 -20.89 -7.61 11.06
N GLN A 76 -20.33 -6.41 11.22
CA GLN A 76 -21.07 -5.15 10.97
C GLN A 76 -21.61 -5.05 9.53
N ASP A 77 -20.90 -5.64 8.57
CA ASP A 77 -21.27 -5.61 7.15
C ASP A 77 -22.18 -6.79 6.74
N PHE A 78 -22.51 -7.70 7.66
CA PHE A 78 -23.45 -8.79 7.37
C PHE A 78 -24.89 -8.31 7.52
N HIS A 79 -25.73 -8.65 6.54
CA HIS A 79 -27.18 -8.44 6.60
C HIS A 79 -27.86 -9.55 7.44
N GLY A 80 -27.32 -9.82 8.64
CA GLY A 80 -27.77 -10.89 9.53
C GLY A 80 -26.62 -11.64 10.20
N ASN A 81 -26.94 -12.48 11.18
CA ASN A 81 -25.97 -13.34 11.86
C ASN A 81 -26.02 -14.75 11.29
N VAL A 82 -24.88 -15.41 11.20
CA VAL A 82 -24.81 -16.83 10.89
C VAL A 82 -24.85 -17.61 12.20
N LEU A 83 -25.78 -18.56 12.31
CA LEU A 83 -25.87 -19.49 13.44
C LEU A 83 -25.45 -20.88 12.96
N LEU A 84 -24.50 -21.46 13.69
CA LEU A 84 -24.02 -22.83 13.52
C LEU A 84 -24.29 -23.60 14.81
N ALA A 85 -24.42 -24.92 14.76
CA ALA A 85 -24.53 -25.76 15.94
C ALA A 85 -23.58 -26.95 15.81
N ALA A 86 -22.84 -27.26 16.87
CA ALA A 86 -21.98 -28.43 16.95
C ALA A 86 -22.73 -29.63 17.53
N GLU A 87 -22.18 -30.84 17.38
CA GLU A 87 -22.81 -32.05 17.91
C GLU A 87 -22.56 -32.21 19.42
N SER A 88 -21.55 -31.53 19.96
CA SER A 88 -21.20 -31.55 21.38
C SER A 88 -20.56 -30.24 21.84
N GLU A 89 -20.54 -30.01 23.15
CA GLU A 89 -19.82 -28.90 23.79
C GLU A 89 -18.32 -28.91 23.49
N PHE A 90 -17.72 -30.10 23.42
CA PHE A 90 -16.31 -30.26 23.06
C PHE A 90 -16.05 -29.76 21.63
N GLU A 91 -16.86 -30.20 20.66
CA GLU A 91 -16.75 -29.72 19.28
C GLU A 91 -17.03 -28.24 19.16
N GLN A 92 -18.03 -27.71 19.87
CA GLN A 92 -18.32 -26.27 19.90
C GLN A 92 -17.10 -25.48 20.35
N THR A 93 -16.45 -25.90 21.43
CA THR A 93 -15.25 -25.25 21.96
C THR A 93 -14.12 -25.27 20.93
N GLN A 94 -13.88 -26.43 20.30
CA GLN A 94 -12.84 -26.57 19.28
C GLN A 94 -13.12 -25.70 18.05
N TRP A 95 -14.36 -25.70 17.54
CA TRP A 95 -14.77 -24.87 16.40
C TRP A 95 -14.71 -23.38 16.72
N LEU A 96 -15.12 -22.98 17.93
CA LEU A 96 -15.05 -21.59 18.39
C LEU A 96 -13.61 -21.07 18.34
N GLU A 97 -12.65 -21.84 18.88
CA GLU A 97 -11.24 -21.49 18.86
C GLU A 97 -10.70 -21.38 17.43
N MET A 98 -10.97 -22.38 16.58
CA MET A 98 -10.52 -22.37 15.18
C MET A 98 -11.08 -21.19 14.38
N LEU A 99 -12.38 -20.88 14.54
CA LEU A 99 -13.03 -19.76 13.85
C LEU A 99 -12.46 -18.41 14.30
N GLN A 100 -12.23 -18.23 15.60
CA GLN A 100 -11.64 -17.01 16.15
C GLN A 100 -10.19 -16.83 15.68
N GLU A 101 -9.39 -17.89 15.69
CA GLU A 101 -7.98 -17.80 15.28
C GLU A 101 -7.84 -17.53 13.77
N SER A 102 -8.67 -18.20 12.96
CA SER A 102 -8.75 -17.93 11.52
C SER A 102 -9.13 -16.48 11.19
N GLY A 103 -9.96 -15.83 12.02
CA GLY A 103 -10.29 -14.40 11.86
C GLY A 103 -9.13 -13.45 12.15
N LYS A 104 -8.26 -13.78 13.13
CA LYS A 104 -7.13 -12.94 13.55
C LYS A 104 -5.98 -12.90 12.54
N VAL A 105 -5.70 -14.00 11.85
CA VAL A 105 -4.56 -14.12 10.93
C VAL A 105 -4.67 -13.10 9.79
N THR A 106 -5.85 -12.95 9.18
CA THR A 106 -6.06 -11.98 8.11
C THR A 106 -5.91 -10.54 8.61
N TRP A 107 -6.39 -10.23 9.81
CA TRP A 107 -6.25 -8.89 10.39
C TRP A 107 -4.79 -8.49 10.61
N LYS A 108 -3.99 -9.38 11.20
CA LYS A 108 -2.56 -9.14 11.42
C LYS A 108 -1.80 -8.96 10.12
N ASN A 109 -2.10 -9.78 9.11
CA ASN A 109 -1.45 -9.68 7.79
C ASN A 109 -1.80 -8.36 7.09
N ALA A 110 -3.06 -7.92 7.16
CA ALA A 110 -3.48 -6.63 6.61
C ALA A 110 -2.78 -5.46 7.32
N GLN A 111 -2.68 -5.49 8.66
CA GLN A 111 -2.00 -4.47 9.45
C GLN A 111 -0.50 -4.38 9.13
N LEU A 112 0.18 -5.53 8.99
CA LEU A 112 1.59 -5.58 8.58
C LEU A 112 1.78 -5.00 7.18
N GLY A 113 0.89 -5.33 6.24
CA GLY A 113 0.90 -4.76 4.88
C GLY A 113 0.73 -3.24 4.88
N GLU A 114 -0.23 -2.72 5.65
CA GLU A 114 -0.46 -1.29 5.76
C GLU A 114 0.74 -0.55 6.39
N ALA A 115 1.33 -1.11 7.46
CA ALA A 115 2.51 -0.53 8.09
C ALA A 115 3.72 -0.49 7.13
N MET A 116 3.90 -1.53 6.33
CA MET A 116 4.95 -1.59 5.32
C MET A 116 4.74 -0.54 4.23
N ILE A 117 3.51 -0.40 3.71
CA ILE A 117 3.17 0.60 2.69
C ILE A 117 3.49 2.01 3.20
N LYS A 118 3.03 2.35 4.41
CA LYS A 118 3.31 3.67 5.02
C LYS A 118 4.81 3.95 5.16
N SER A 119 5.60 2.93 5.51
CA SER A 119 7.06 3.05 5.59
C SER A 119 7.68 3.34 4.22
N LEU A 120 7.26 2.61 3.18
CA LEU A 120 7.74 2.82 1.81
C LEU A 120 7.35 4.19 1.25
N GLU A 121 6.14 4.66 1.53
CA GLU A 121 5.69 6.01 1.14
C GLU A 121 6.52 7.10 1.81
N ALA A 122 6.81 6.97 3.12
CA ALA A 122 7.65 7.91 3.84
C ALA A 122 9.09 7.94 3.29
N GLN A 123 9.68 6.77 3.01
CA GLN A 123 11.00 6.68 2.39
C GLN A 123 11.02 7.29 0.98
N GLY A 124 9.99 7.03 0.17
CA GLY A 124 9.86 7.59 -1.18
C GLY A 124 9.74 9.12 -1.16
N LEU A 125 8.95 9.67 -0.24
CA LEU A 125 8.81 11.10 -0.04
C LEU A 125 10.14 11.75 0.38
N GLN A 126 10.84 11.14 1.33
CA GLN A 126 12.15 11.62 1.79
C GLN A 126 13.18 11.62 0.66
N LEU A 127 13.25 10.55 -0.13
CA LEU A 127 14.17 10.45 -1.27
C LEU A 127 13.87 11.51 -2.35
N ALA A 128 12.58 11.78 -2.61
CA ALA A 128 12.18 12.81 -3.55
C ALA A 128 12.61 14.21 -3.08
N LYS A 129 12.50 14.47 -1.77
CA LYS A 129 12.96 15.72 -1.16
C LYS A 129 14.48 15.88 -1.27
N GLU A 130 15.25 14.86 -0.92
CA GLU A 130 16.71 14.88 -1.03
C GLU A 130 17.17 15.08 -2.48
N LYS A 131 16.50 14.45 -3.44
CA LYS A 131 16.75 14.66 -4.87
C LYS A 131 16.51 16.12 -5.28
N GLN A 132 15.43 16.73 -4.80
CA GLN A 132 15.13 18.13 -5.11
C GLN A 132 16.21 19.06 -4.51
N GLU A 133 16.55 18.88 -3.24
CA GLU A 133 17.60 19.67 -2.57
C GLU A 133 18.96 19.55 -3.28
N TYR A 134 19.27 18.36 -3.81
CA TYR A 134 20.50 18.16 -4.58
C TYR A 134 20.46 18.88 -5.94
N LEU A 135 19.32 18.84 -6.63
CA LEU A 135 19.13 19.58 -7.88
C LEU A 135 19.23 21.09 -7.68
N ASP A 136 18.62 21.61 -6.61
CA ASP A 136 18.66 23.04 -6.30
C ASP A 136 20.10 23.54 -6.09
N LYS A 137 20.93 22.76 -5.37
CA LYS A 137 22.37 23.06 -5.21
C LYS A 137 23.13 23.07 -6.53
N LEU A 138 22.87 22.08 -7.39
CA LEU A 138 23.52 22.02 -8.71
C LEU A 138 23.12 23.20 -9.60
N MET A 139 21.87 23.66 -9.48
CA MET A 139 21.40 24.86 -10.18
C MET A 139 22.14 26.11 -9.68
N GLU A 140 22.23 26.29 -8.36
CA GLU A 140 22.98 27.40 -7.73
C GLU A 140 24.44 27.43 -8.18
N GLU A 141 25.15 26.29 -8.12
CA GLU A 141 26.54 26.19 -8.61
C GLU A 141 26.66 26.51 -10.11
N THR A 142 25.67 26.11 -10.92
CA THR A 142 25.67 26.40 -12.36
C THR A 142 25.48 27.89 -12.63
N GLU A 143 24.59 28.56 -11.90
CA GLU A 143 24.35 30.01 -12.00
C GLU A 143 25.60 30.80 -11.60
N GLU A 144 26.26 30.43 -10.50
CA GLU A 144 27.51 31.05 -10.07
C GLU A 144 28.61 30.90 -11.13
N LEU A 145 28.78 29.71 -11.71
CA LEU A 145 29.76 29.47 -12.77
C LEU A 145 29.47 30.28 -14.04
N CYS A 146 28.20 30.46 -14.40
CA CYS A 146 27.79 31.32 -15.51
C CYS A 146 28.20 32.77 -15.27
N LEU A 147 27.91 33.32 -14.08
CA LEU A 147 28.30 34.69 -13.72
C LEU A 147 29.82 34.88 -13.72
N GLN A 148 30.57 33.93 -13.15
CA GLN A 148 32.04 33.96 -13.16
C GLN A 148 32.60 33.94 -14.58
N ARG A 149 31.99 33.15 -15.47
CA ARG A 149 32.37 33.10 -16.87
C ARG A 149 32.13 34.42 -17.58
N GLU A 150 30.95 35.04 -17.40
CA GLU A 150 30.63 36.34 -17.99
C GLU A 150 31.60 37.43 -17.53
N GLN A 151 31.89 37.50 -16.22
CA GLN A 151 32.86 38.44 -15.67
C GLN A 151 34.26 38.22 -16.26
N ARG A 152 34.69 36.96 -16.41
CA ARG A 152 35.99 36.64 -17.02
C ARG A 152 36.05 37.09 -18.48
N GLU A 153 34.99 36.85 -19.25
CA GLU A 153 34.91 37.25 -20.66
C GLU A 153 34.93 38.79 -20.80
N GLU A 154 34.28 39.53 -19.90
CA GLU A 154 34.33 41.00 -19.88
C GLU A 154 35.72 41.53 -19.51
N LEU A 155 36.36 40.93 -18.50
CA LEU A 155 37.71 41.29 -18.08
C LEU A 155 38.73 41.06 -19.22
N GLU A 156 38.58 39.95 -19.95
CA GLU A 156 39.43 39.62 -21.09
C GLU A 156 39.26 40.62 -22.23
N ARG A 157 38.03 41.07 -22.52
CA ARG A 157 37.78 42.15 -23.49
C ARG A 157 38.42 43.47 -23.05
N LEU A 158 38.27 43.85 -21.79
CA LEU A 158 38.87 45.08 -21.28
C LEU A 158 40.40 45.04 -21.35
N ASN A 159 41.00 43.89 -21.03
CA ASN A 159 42.44 43.71 -21.10
C ASN A 159 42.98 43.86 -22.55
N GLN A 160 42.25 43.33 -23.54
CA GLN A 160 42.60 43.52 -24.95
C GLN A 160 42.59 45.00 -25.37
N VAL A 161 41.59 45.77 -24.92
CA VAL A 161 41.51 47.22 -25.19
C VAL A 161 42.67 47.97 -24.53
N LEU A 162 42.95 47.67 -23.25
CA LEU A 162 44.04 48.30 -22.50
C LEU A 162 45.42 48.01 -23.11
N GLU A 163 45.67 46.77 -23.56
CA GLU A 163 46.94 46.43 -24.22
C GLU A 163 47.10 47.19 -25.54
N ALA A 164 46.01 47.37 -26.30
CA ALA A 164 46.02 48.17 -27.54
C ALA A 164 46.27 49.66 -27.28
N GLU A 165 45.60 50.25 -26.28
CA GLU A 165 45.83 51.66 -25.89
C GLU A 165 47.27 51.87 -25.39
N LYS A 166 47.79 50.93 -24.61
CA LYS A 166 49.18 50.96 -24.14
C LYS A 166 50.17 50.94 -25.31
N GLN A 167 49.96 50.08 -26.31
CA GLN A 167 50.80 50.05 -27.51
C GLN A 167 50.78 51.40 -28.25
N GLN A 168 49.61 52.00 -28.46
CA GLN A 168 49.51 53.33 -29.08
C GLN A 168 50.27 54.40 -28.28
N PHE A 169 50.15 54.37 -26.95
CA PHE A 169 50.85 55.31 -26.09
C PHE A 169 52.37 55.12 -26.16
N GLU A 170 52.84 53.87 -26.18
CA GLU A 170 54.26 53.54 -26.33
C GLU A 170 54.82 54.02 -27.68
N GLU A 171 54.07 53.87 -28.78
CA GLU A 171 54.44 54.39 -30.11
C GLU A 171 54.59 55.91 -30.10
N VAL A 172 53.60 56.64 -29.60
CA VAL A 172 53.65 58.12 -29.51
C VAL A 172 54.83 58.59 -28.65
N VAL A 173 55.09 57.91 -27.53
CA VAL A 173 56.25 58.23 -26.68
C VAL A 173 57.56 58.00 -27.41
N GLN A 174 57.68 56.94 -28.23
CA GLN A 174 58.87 56.70 -29.04
C GLN A 174 59.05 57.77 -30.12
N GLU A 175 58.00 58.15 -30.83
CA GLU A 175 58.03 59.22 -31.84
C GLU A 175 58.49 60.54 -31.23
N LEU A 176 57.89 60.96 -30.11
CA LEU A 176 58.26 62.18 -29.40
C LEU A 176 59.73 62.15 -28.92
N ARG A 177 60.25 60.99 -28.51
CA ARG A 177 61.67 60.84 -28.17
C ARG A 177 62.57 61.05 -29.38
N MET A 178 62.22 60.48 -30.53
CA MET A 178 62.98 60.65 -31.78
C MET A 178 62.98 62.11 -32.24
N GLU A 179 61.84 62.79 -32.19
CA GLU A 179 61.75 64.23 -32.51
C GLU A 179 62.62 65.07 -31.56
N GLN A 180 62.58 64.79 -30.25
CA GLN A 180 63.39 65.51 -29.27
C GLN A 180 64.90 65.32 -29.52
N GLU A 181 65.34 64.14 -29.98
CA GLU A 181 66.73 63.90 -30.36
C GLU A 181 67.14 64.62 -31.64
N GLN A 182 66.23 64.76 -32.62
CA GLN A 182 66.49 65.54 -33.84
C GLN A 182 66.64 67.03 -33.55
N ILE A 183 65.84 67.59 -32.63
CA ILE A 183 65.92 69.01 -32.24
C ILE A 183 67.22 69.32 -31.46
N LYS A 184 67.81 68.34 -30.79
CA LYS A 184 69.06 68.48 -30.04
C LYS A 184 70.33 68.41 -30.90
N ARG A 185 70.23 68.06 -32.20
CA ARG A 185 71.33 68.07 -33.17
C ARG A 185 71.40 69.39 -33.93
#